data_AF-A0A154PGD4-F1
#
_entry.id   AF-A0A154PGD4-F1
#
_cell.length_a   1.000
_cell.length_b   1.000
_cell.length_c   1.000
_cell.angle_alpha   90.00
_cell.angle_beta   90.00
_cell.angle_gamma   90.00
#
_symmetry.space_group_name_H-M   'P 1'
#
loop_
_entity.id
_entity.type
_entity.pdbx_description
1 polymer ?
#
loop_
_entity_poly.entity_id
_entity_poly.type
_entity_poly.pdbx_seq_one_letter_code
_entity_poly.pdbx_strand_id
1 'polypeptide(L)'
;MDPKADDVIRASFKVESDTKGANGDGMAIVSSLRTFNREQQKEYLVPIVIKDSGTPSMSGTSTLTIIIGDTNDNKMQPGSKDIFVYNYAVRISHFLDTSQKSLLV
;
A
#
# COMPACT_ATOMS: atom_id res chain seq x y z
N MET A 1 4.71 -5.93 -21.85
CA MET A 1 4.10 -4.60 -21.63
C MET A 1 3.70 -4.01 -22.98
N ASP A 2 2.66 -3.19 -23.05
CA ASP A 2 2.31 -2.47 -24.30
C ASP A 2 3.46 -1.54 -24.72
N PRO A 3 4.02 -1.67 -25.94
CA PRO A 3 5.09 -0.81 -26.42
C PRO A 3 4.71 0.68 -26.49
N LYS A 4 3.41 1.00 -26.55
CA LYS A 4 2.87 2.37 -26.64
C LYS A 4 2.51 2.98 -25.29
N ALA A 5 2.78 2.29 -24.19
CA ALA A 5 2.55 2.84 -22.86
C ALA A 5 3.36 4.13 -22.65
N ASP A 6 2.86 5.00 -21.78
CA ASP A 6 3.53 6.25 -21.42
C ASP A 6 4.96 6.01 -20.93
N ASP A 7 5.83 6.97 -21.24
CA ASP A 7 7.25 6.90 -20.89
C ASP A 7 7.48 6.74 -19.38
N VAL A 8 6.62 7.35 -18.56
CA VAL A 8 6.66 7.18 -17.10
C VAL A 8 6.48 5.70 -16.72
N ILE A 9 5.57 4.97 -17.35
CA ILE A 9 5.34 3.56 -17.04
C ILE A 9 6.53 2.73 -17.52
N ARG A 10 7.01 2.98 -18.75
CA ARG A 10 8.17 2.30 -19.35
C ARG A 10 9.47 2.52 -18.57
N ALA A 11 9.62 3.70 -17.95
CA ALA A 11 10.75 4.02 -17.08
C ALA A 11 10.59 3.47 -15.66
N SER A 12 9.38 3.13 -15.22
CA SER A 12 9.10 2.73 -13.84
C SER A 12 8.99 1.21 -13.65
N PHE A 13 8.53 0.49 -14.67
CA PHE A 13 8.24 -0.94 -14.58
C PHE A 13 8.87 -1.72 -15.73
N LYS A 14 9.35 -2.92 -15.39
CA LYS A 14 9.77 -3.95 -16.35
C LYS A 14 8.77 -5.09 -16.29
N VAL A 15 8.37 -5.59 -17.45
CA VAL A 15 7.49 -6.77 -17.58
C VAL A 15 8.20 -7.82 -18.42
N GLU A 16 8.43 -8.98 -17.84
CA GLU A 16 9.11 -10.12 -18.46
C GLU A 16 8.17 -11.31 -18.51
N SER A 17 8.05 -11.97 -19.66
CA SER A 17 7.29 -13.20 -19.78
C SER A 17 8.19 -14.40 -19.52
N ASP A 18 7.78 -15.27 -18.62
CA ASP A 18 8.34 -16.60 -18.41
C ASP A 18 7.39 -17.64 -18.99
N THR A 19 7.72 -18.17 -20.17
CA THR A 19 6.91 -19.20 -20.84
C THR A 19 6.96 -20.57 -20.15
N LYS A 20 7.80 -20.73 -19.11
CA LYS A 20 7.95 -21.96 -18.32
C LYS A 20 7.48 -21.78 -16.88
N GLY A 21 6.50 -20.88 -16.65
CA GLY A 21 5.90 -20.62 -15.34
C GLY A 21 5.51 -21.90 -14.57
N ALA A 22 5.07 -21.76 -13.32
CA ALA A 22 4.98 -22.87 -12.35
C ALA A 22 4.30 -24.16 -12.86
N ASN A 23 3.39 -24.07 -13.84
CA ASN A 23 2.72 -25.23 -14.45
C ASN A 23 2.82 -25.29 -15.99
N GLY A 24 3.72 -24.52 -16.62
CA GLY A 24 3.84 -24.43 -18.09
C GLY A 24 2.73 -23.60 -18.76
N ASP A 25 1.94 -22.88 -17.97
CA ASP A 25 0.86 -21.97 -18.37
C ASP A 25 1.36 -20.57 -18.78
N GLY A 26 2.64 -20.28 -18.54
CA GLY A 26 3.22 -18.97 -18.78
C GLY A 26 2.93 -18.00 -17.65
N MET A 27 3.95 -17.28 -17.21
CA MET A 27 3.88 -16.29 -16.15
C MET A 27 4.41 -14.96 -16.67
N ALA A 28 3.92 -13.85 -16.11
CA ALA A 28 4.52 -12.53 -16.31
C ALA A 28 5.09 -12.03 -14.98
N ILE A 29 6.35 -11.61 -14.99
CA ILE A 29 7.02 -10.98 -13.85
C ILE A 29 6.99 -9.48 -14.07
N VAL A 30 6.47 -8.74 -13.10
CA VAL A 30 6.49 -7.28 -13.06
C VAL A 30 7.48 -6.85 -11.99
N SER A 31 8.46 -6.02 -12.35
CA SER A 31 9.48 -5.51 -11.44
C SER A 31 9.57 -4.00 -11.51
N SER A 32 9.85 -3.36 -10.38
CA SER A 32 10.13 -1.94 -10.32
C SER A 32 11.54 -1.63 -10.84
N LEU A 33 11.68 -0.51 -11.54
CA LEU A 33 12.97 0.01 -12.01
C LEU A 33 13.46 1.21 -11.17
N ARG A 34 12.61 1.71 -10.28
CA ARG A 34 12.88 2.85 -9.41
C ARG A 34 12.08 2.74 -8.11
N THR A 35 12.42 3.59 -7.15
CA THR A 35 11.62 3.80 -5.95
C THR A 35 10.38 4.64 -6.26
N PHE A 36 9.35 4.46 -5.44
CA PHE A 36 8.09 5.18 -5.55
C PHE A 36 7.85 6.00 -4.30
N ASN A 37 7.25 7.17 -4.49
CA ASN A 37 6.77 8.04 -3.43
C ASN A 37 5.24 8.13 -3.59
N ARG A 38 4.52 7.74 -2.53
CA ARG A 38 3.05 7.68 -2.53
C ARG A 38 2.42 9.06 -2.66
N GLU A 39 3.00 10.07 -2.03
CA GLU A 39 2.53 11.47 -2.06
C GLU A 39 2.65 12.07 -3.45
N GLN A 40 3.63 11.64 -4.25
CA GLN A 40 3.78 12.06 -5.64
C GLN A 40 2.78 11.37 -6.57
N GLN A 41 2.65 10.05 -6.46
CA GLN A 41 1.72 9.27 -7.27
C GLN A 41 1.37 7.94 -6.61
N LYS A 42 0.09 7.78 -6.24
CA LYS A 42 -0.43 6.61 -5.53
C LYS A 42 -0.83 5.43 -6.42
N GLU A 43 -0.97 5.65 -7.72
CA GLU A 43 -1.53 4.67 -8.66
C GLU A 43 -0.87 4.77 -10.04
N TYR A 44 -0.63 3.62 -10.66
CA TYR A 44 -0.15 3.49 -12.02
C TYR A 44 -1.04 2.51 -12.80
N LEU A 45 -1.50 2.93 -13.98
CA LEU A 45 -2.25 2.09 -14.92
C LEU A 45 -1.29 1.56 -15.97
N VAL A 46 -0.95 0.27 -15.87
CA VAL A 46 0.07 -0.38 -16.70
C VAL A 46 -0.62 -1.23 -17.79
N PRO A 47 -0.62 -0.81 -19.06
CA PRO A 47 -1.19 -1.62 -20.13
C PRO A 47 -0.28 -2.82 -20.46
N ILE A 48 -0.86 -4.02 -20.40
CA ILE A 48 -0.22 -5.31 -20.66
C ILE A 48 -0.82 -5.91 -21.92
N VAL A 49 0.04 -6.21 -22.89
CA VAL A 49 -0.33 -6.97 -24.09
C VAL A 49 -0.21 -8.46 -23.80
N ILE A 50 -1.29 -9.17 -24.07
CA ILE A 50 -1.38 -10.64 -24.02
C ILE A 50 -1.48 -11.11 -25.47
N LYS A 51 -0.69 -12.11 -25.84
CA LYS A 51 -0.65 -12.68 -27.18
C LYS A 51 -0.88 -14.18 -27.09
N ASP A 52 -1.78 -14.71 -27.92
CA ASP A 52 -1.99 -16.15 -28.01
C ASP A 52 -0.89 -16.83 -28.85
N SER A 53 -0.87 -18.17 -28.80
CA SER A 53 0.02 -19.00 -29.61
C SER A 53 -0.63 -19.44 -30.93
N GLY A 54 -1.71 -18.78 -31.37
CA GLY A 54 -2.45 -19.12 -32.58
C GLY A 54 -1.67 -18.82 -33.86
N THR A 55 -2.15 -19.34 -34.99
CA THR A 55 -1.65 -18.99 -36.33
C THR A 55 -2.84 -18.73 -37.25
N PRO A 56 -3.17 -17.47 -37.58
CA PRO A 56 -2.49 -16.24 -37.16
C PRO A 56 -2.68 -15.98 -35.65
N SER A 57 -1.64 -15.41 -35.01
CA SER A 57 -1.70 -15.07 -33.59
C SER A 57 -2.57 -13.85 -33.35
N MET A 58 -3.41 -13.86 -32.32
CA MET A 58 -4.17 -12.70 -31.86
C MET A 58 -3.52 -12.09 -30.60
N SER A 59 -3.75 -10.80 -30.39
CA SER A 59 -3.32 -10.10 -29.19
C SER A 59 -4.42 -9.19 -28.65
N GLY A 60 -4.47 -9.04 -27.33
CA GLY A 60 -5.33 -8.09 -26.63
C GLY A 60 -4.53 -7.30 -25.60
N THR A 61 -5.02 -6.10 -25.25
CA THR A 61 -4.43 -5.27 -24.21
C THR A 61 -5.37 -5.22 -23.00
N SER A 62 -4.81 -5.46 -21.81
CA SER A 62 -5.51 -5.31 -20.53
C SER A 62 -4.73 -4.35 -19.63
N THR A 63 -5.39 -3.72 -18.66
CA THR A 63 -4.75 -2.75 -17.77
C THR A 63 -4.51 -3.37 -16.40
N LEU A 64 -3.24 -3.40 -15.97
CA LEU A 64 -2.85 -3.74 -14.60
C LEU A 64 -2.79 -2.47 -13.76
N THR A 65 -3.62 -2.39 -12.71
CA THR A 65 -3.58 -1.29 -11.74
C THR A 65 -2.56 -1.61 -10.63
N ILE A 66 -1.53 -0.78 -10.50
CA ILE A 66 -0.54 -0.87 -9.43
C ILE A 66 -0.80 0.25 -8.43
N ILE A 67 -1.08 -0.12 -7.18
CA ILE A 67 -1.28 0.81 -6.07
C ILE A 67 0.00 0.90 -5.24
N ILE A 68 0.50 2.10 -5.02
CA ILE A 68 1.66 2.35 -4.17
C ILE A 68 1.23 2.36 -2.71
N GLY A 69 1.61 1.29 -2.01
CA GLY A 69 1.51 1.21 -0.56
C GLY A 69 2.45 2.22 0.10
N ASP A 70 2.05 2.69 1.27
CA ASP A 70 3.00 3.32 2.19
C ASP A 70 3.75 2.22 2.95
N THR A 71 4.97 2.52 3.39
CA THR A 71 5.60 1.66 4.39
C THR A 71 4.93 1.98 5.71
N ASN A 72 4.13 1.05 6.25
CA ASN A 72 3.66 1.21 7.62
C ASN A 72 4.82 0.95 8.59
N ASP A 73 5.68 1.94 8.74
CA ASP A 73 6.79 2.00 9.68
C ASP A 73 6.33 2.17 11.15
N ASN A 74 5.03 2.39 11.39
CA ASN A 74 4.42 2.35 12.72
C ASN A 74 4.26 0.92 13.25
N LYS A 75 5.39 0.26 13.54
CA LYS A 75 5.39 -0.94 14.37
C LYS A 75 4.91 -0.52 15.77
N MET A 76 3.80 -1.08 16.24
CA MET A 76 3.31 -0.85 17.61
C MET A 76 4.44 -1.15 18.60
N GLN A 77 4.86 -0.11 19.33
CA GLN A 77 5.75 -0.26 20.49
C GLN A 77 4.89 -0.37 21.75
N PRO A 78 5.29 -1.16 22.75
CA PRO A 78 4.73 -1.04 24.09
C PRO A 78 4.85 0.42 24.53
N GLY A 79 3.74 1.07 24.83
CA GLY A 79 3.70 2.44 25.31
C GLY A 79 2.68 2.55 26.43
N SER A 80 3.08 3.11 27.56
CA SER A 80 2.17 3.49 28.63
C SER A 80 1.59 4.87 28.32
N LYS A 81 0.33 5.09 28.72
CA LYS A 81 -0.26 6.43 28.75
C LYS A 81 -0.68 6.74 30.17
N ASP A 82 -0.28 7.90 30.67
CA ASP A 82 -0.77 8.41 31.94
C ASP A 82 -2.19 8.94 31.73
N ILE A 83 -3.16 8.26 32.33
CA ILE A 83 -4.56 8.71 32.35
C ILE A 83 -4.82 9.38 33.69
N PHE A 84 -5.18 10.66 33.64
CA PHE A 84 -5.62 11.42 34.81
C PHE A 84 -7.15 11.34 34.92
N VAL A 85 -7.63 10.72 36.00
CA VAL A 85 -9.06 10.73 36.33
C VAL A 85 -9.30 11.83 37.36
N TYR A 86 -10.16 12.79 37.00
CA TYR A 86 -10.66 13.81 37.91
C TYR A 86 -12.05 13.40 38.39
N ASN A 87 -12.22 13.25 39.70
CA ASN A 87 -13.53 13.05 40.29
C ASN A 87 -14.03 14.37 40.87
N TYR A 88 -15.07 14.95 40.27
CA TYR A 88 -15.69 16.18 40.76
C TYR A 88 -16.85 15.82 41.70
N ALA A 89 -16.57 15.81 43.00
CA ALA A 89 -17.62 15.72 44.01
C ALA A 89 -18.20 17.12 44.26
N VAL A 90 -19.45 17.34 43.85
CA VAL A 90 -20.16 18.58 44.21
C VAL A 90 -20.55 18.50 45.69
N ARG A 91 -19.76 19.12 46.57
CA ARG A 91 -20.16 19.40 47.96
C ARG A 91 -20.61 20.85 48.05
N ILE A 92 -21.86 21.07 48.46
CA ILE A 92 -22.36 22.41 48.82
C ILE A 92 -21.79 22.77 50.20
N SER A 93 -20.53 23.23 50.23
CA SER A 93 -19.91 24.03 51.30
C SER A 93 -18.43 24.28 50.96
N HIS A 94 -18.17 25.46 50.39
CA HIS A 94 -16.93 26.25 50.26
C HIS A 94 -15.51 25.62 50.15
N PHE A 95 -15.31 24.32 50.02
CA PHE A 95 -14.01 23.74 49.65
C PHE A 95 -14.19 22.60 48.64
N LEU A 96 -13.64 22.79 47.43
CA LEU A 96 -13.52 21.75 46.41
C LEU A 96 -12.32 20.87 46.76
N ASP A 97 -12.56 19.61 47.12
CA ASP A 97 -11.50 18.61 47.23
C ASP A 97 -11.35 17.91 45.88
N THR A 98 -10.27 18.22 45.15
CA THR A 98 -9.94 17.56 43.89
C THR A 98 -8.94 16.45 44.19
N SER A 99 -9.38 15.19 44.17
CA SER A 99 -8.44 14.06 44.22
C SER A 99 -8.07 13.63 42.80
N GLN A 100 -6.76 13.66 42.50
CA GLN A 100 -6.21 13.01 41.30
C GLN A 100 -5.89 11.55 41.62
N LYS A 101 -6.30 10.63 40.75
CA LYS A 101 -5.87 9.24 40.82
C LYS A 101 -5.23 8.86 39.49
N SER A 102 -3.94 8.50 39.51
CA SER A 102 -3.20 7.96 38.37
C SER A 102 -3.41 6.45 38.29
N LEU A 103 -3.73 5.92 37.11
CA LEU A 103 -3.75 4.49 36.84
C LEU A 103 -2.67 4.16 35.80
N LEU A 104 -1.79 3.21 36.12
CA LEU A 104 -0.85 2.62 35.17
C LEU A 104 -1.54 1.39 34.55
N VAL A 105 -1.71 1.37 33.22
CA VAL A 105 -2.29 0.25 32.46
C VAL A 105 -1.22 -0.39 31.60
#